data_AF-A0A2M6Y8X5-F1
#
_entry.id   AF-A0A2M6Y8X5-F1
#
_cell.length_a   1.000
_cell.length_b   1.000
_cell.length_c   1.000
_cell.angle_alpha   90.00
_cell.angle_beta   90.00
_cell.angle_gamma   90.00
#
_symmetry.space_group_name_H-M   'P 1'
#
loop_
_entity.id
_entity.type
_entity.pdbx_description
1 polymer ?
#
loop_
_entity_poly.entity_id
_entity_poly.type
_entity_poly.pdbx_seq_one_letter_code
_entity_poly.pdbx_strand_id
1 'polypeptide(L)'
;DLTFTVAQTDLDRAMSIVEPVAKFLGAKQCTADATSAKISIVGTGMQNTPGYAARMFRALYEEGINIQLITTSEIRITCIISENKVKDAVRALHKAFELDGNRE
;
A
#
# COMPACT_ATOMS: atom_id res chain seq x y z
N ASP A 1 -15.22 -7.01 -5.15
CA ASP A 1 -14.94 -5.59 -4.88
C ASP A 1 -13.94 -5.06 -5.88
N LEU A 2 -14.05 -3.77 -6.19
CA LEU A 2 -13.09 -3.06 -7.01
C LEU A 2 -12.56 -1.90 -6.18
N THR A 3 -11.25 -1.86 -5.97
CA THR A 3 -10.59 -0.81 -5.20
C THR A 3 -9.54 -0.14 -6.07
N PHE A 4 -9.53 1.18 -6.04
CA PHE A 4 -8.53 2.00 -6.70
C PHE A 4 -8.23 3.20 -5.80
N THR A 5 -7.22 3.96 -6.18
CA THR A 5 -6.77 5.12 -5.40
C THR A 5 -6.69 6.33 -6.31
N VAL A 6 -7.04 7.49 -5.78
CA VAL A 6 -6.88 8.80 -6.44
C VAL A 6 -6.04 9.70 -5.55
N ALA A 7 -5.60 10.85 -6.08
CA ALA A 7 -5.07 11.90 -5.22
C ALA A 7 -6.17 12.36 -4.25
N GLN A 8 -5.79 12.74 -3.02
CA GLN A 8 -6.76 13.17 -2.02
C GLN A 8 -7.58 14.38 -2.48
N THR A 9 -6.97 15.28 -3.27
CA THR A 9 -7.63 16.44 -3.89
C THR A 9 -8.71 16.06 -4.91
N ASP A 10 -8.64 14.85 -5.47
CA ASP A 10 -9.58 14.34 -6.45
C ASP A 10 -10.68 13.46 -5.83
N LEU A 11 -10.66 13.24 -4.52
CA LEU A 11 -11.54 12.28 -3.85
C LEU A 11 -13.03 12.60 -4.08
N ASP A 12 -13.45 13.84 -3.79
CA ASP A 12 -14.85 14.27 -3.95
C ASP A 12 -15.30 14.14 -5.41
N ARG A 13 -14.41 14.50 -6.34
CA ARG A 13 -14.67 14.37 -7.77
C ARG A 13 -14.82 12.90 -8.19
N ALA A 14 -13.94 12.02 -7.71
CA ALA A 14 -13.99 10.60 -8.01
C ALA A 14 -15.29 9.97 -7.48
N MET A 15 -15.69 10.27 -6.25
CA MET A 15 -16.94 9.78 -5.68
C MET A 15 -18.15 10.25 -6.47
N SER A 16 -18.19 11.53 -6.88
CA SER A 16 -19.28 12.07 -7.70
C SER A 16 -19.49 11.36 -9.05
N ILE A 17 -18.43 10.74 -9.59
CA ILE A 17 -18.46 10.00 -10.86
C ILE A 17 -18.73 8.51 -10.62
N VAL A 18 -18.12 7.93 -9.60
CA VAL A 18 -18.13 6.48 -9.38
C VAL A 18 -19.40 6.01 -8.69
N GLU A 19 -19.98 6.79 -7.77
CA GLU A 19 -21.24 6.40 -7.10
C GLU A 19 -22.41 6.16 -8.07
N PRO A 20 -22.69 7.02 -9.06
CA PRO A 20 -23.72 6.76 -10.06
C PRO A 20 -23.46 5.50 -10.88
N VAL A 21 -22.21 5.26 -11.27
CA VAL A 21 -21.79 4.08 -12.04
C VAL A 21 -21.95 2.81 -11.20
N ALA A 22 -21.51 2.84 -9.94
CA ALA A 22 -21.66 1.74 -9.00
C ALA A 22 -23.14 1.40 -8.79
N LYS A 23 -24.00 2.41 -8.62
CA LYS A 23 -25.45 2.24 -8.50
C LYS A 23 -26.07 1.66 -9.78
N PHE A 24 -25.69 2.15 -10.95
CA PHE A 24 -26.16 1.65 -12.24
C PHE A 24 -25.79 0.17 -12.45
N LEU A 25 -24.60 -0.23 -12.03
CA LEU A 25 -24.13 -1.61 -12.09
C LEU A 25 -24.71 -2.51 -10.98
N GLY A 26 -25.49 -1.96 -10.04
CA GLY A 26 -26.08 -2.72 -8.94
C GLY A 26 -25.10 -3.09 -7.82
N ALA A 27 -24.01 -2.32 -7.63
CA ALA A 27 -23.08 -2.54 -6.53
C ALA A 27 -23.75 -2.31 -5.18
N LYS A 28 -23.41 -3.14 -4.18
CA LYS A 28 -23.97 -3.05 -2.82
C LYS A 28 -23.57 -1.76 -2.10
N GLN A 29 -22.34 -1.30 -2.32
CA GLN A 29 -21.76 -0.15 -1.63
C GLN A 29 -20.65 0.47 -2.47
N CYS A 30 -20.46 1.78 -2.33
CA CYS A 30 -19.30 2.54 -2.79
C CYS A 30 -18.76 3.30 -1.58
N THR A 31 -17.49 3.10 -1.23
CA THR A 31 -16.84 3.74 -0.08
C THR A 31 -15.48 4.30 -0.48
N ALA A 32 -14.99 5.23 0.33
CA ALA A 32 -13.64 5.74 0.23
C ALA A 32 -13.01 5.89 1.62
N ASP A 33 -11.68 5.82 1.67
CA ASP A 33 -10.86 6.06 2.85
C ASP A 33 -9.78 7.10 2.51
N ALA A 34 -9.88 8.27 3.15
CA ALA A 34 -8.94 9.38 2.97
C ALA A 34 -7.76 9.35 3.95
N THR A 35 -7.71 8.37 4.86
CA THR A 35 -6.73 8.26 5.97
C THR A 35 -5.75 7.10 5.79
N SER A 36 -5.60 6.66 4.53
CA SER A 36 -4.73 5.58 4.13
C SER A 36 -3.52 6.09 3.36
N ALA A 37 -2.42 5.35 3.44
CA ALA A 37 -1.18 5.68 2.78
C ALA A 37 -0.58 4.48 2.05
N LYS A 38 0.17 4.77 0.99
CA LYS A 38 0.94 3.79 0.21
C LYS A 38 2.38 3.74 0.70
N ILE A 39 2.84 2.54 0.99
CA ILE A 39 4.25 2.23 1.20
C ILE A 39 4.68 1.16 0.21
N SER A 40 5.88 1.28 -0.33
CA SER A 40 6.36 0.34 -1.34
C SER A 40 7.82 -0.01 -1.10
N ILE A 41 8.15 -1.29 -1.29
CA ILE A 41 9.52 -1.72 -1.53
C ILE A 41 9.72 -1.88 -3.03
N VAL A 42 10.88 -1.45 -3.55
CA VAL A 42 11.21 -1.48 -4.97
C VAL A 42 12.62 -2.03 -5.15
N GLY A 43 12.81 -2.99 -6.05
CA GLY A 43 14.13 -3.54 -6.33
C GLY A 43 14.13 -4.57 -7.46
N THR A 44 15.11 -4.50 -8.35
CA THR A 44 15.28 -5.43 -9.48
C THR A 44 15.65 -6.85 -9.03
N GLY A 45 16.20 -7.02 -7.83
CA GLY A 45 16.49 -8.34 -7.24
C GLY A 45 15.24 -9.12 -6.82
N MET A 46 14.08 -8.49 -6.77
CA MET A 46 12.82 -9.12 -6.32
C MET A 46 12.31 -10.21 -7.28
N GLN A 47 12.53 -10.04 -8.58
CA GLN A 47 12.05 -10.97 -9.61
C GLN A 47 12.68 -12.37 -9.51
N ASN A 48 13.92 -12.45 -9.01
CA ASN A 48 14.74 -13.67 -9.04
C ASN A 48 15.01 -14.26 -7.66
N THR A 49 14.54 -13.62 -6.58
CA THR A 49 14.83 -14.05 -5.22
C THR A 49 13.54 -14.04 -4.40
N PRO A 50 13.05 -15.21 -3.97
CA PRO A 50 11.86 -15.28 -3.13
C PRO A 50 12.11 -14.68 -1.75
N GLY A 51 11.04 -14.29 -1.05
CA GLY A 51 11.08 -13.90 0.36
C GLY A 51 11.00 -12.40 0.66
N TYR A 52 11.05 -11.52 -0.35
CA TYR A 52 10.85 -10.07 -0.14
C TYR A 52 9.49 -9.74 0.47
N ALA A 53 8.42 -10.34 -0.06
CA ALA A 53 7.06 -10.16 0.47
C ALA A 53 6.96 -10.62 1.93
N ALA A 54 7.46 -11.82 2.23
CA ALA A 54 7.45 -12.38 3.59
C ALA A 54 8.23 -11.49 4.57
N ARG A 55 9.40 -10.98 4.15
CA ARG A 55 10.20 -10.05 4.95
C ARG A 55 9.47 -8.73 5.21
N MET A 56 8.87 -8.14 4.18
CA MET A 56 8.06 -6.91 4.29
C MET A 56 6.90 -7.10 5.27
N PHE A 57 6.11 -8.16 5.11
CA PHE A 57 4.93 -8.39 5.94
C PHE A 57 5.30 -8.68 7.40
N ARG A 58 6.39 -9.43 7.61
CA ARG A 58 6.92 -9.66 8.95
C ARG A 58 7.34 -8.36 9.64
N ALA A 59 8.09 -7.50 8.94
CA ALA A 59 8.53 -6.22 9.51
C ALA A 59 7.34 -5.32 9.89
N LEU A 60 6.31 -5.25 9.05
CA LEU A 60 5.09 -4.49 9.36
C LEU A 60 4.31 -5.11 10.54
N TYR A 61 4.23 -6.44 10.60
CA TYR A 61 3.57 -7.15 11.69
C TYR A 61 4.25 -6.92 13.04
N GLU A 62 5.60 -6.95 13.09
CA GLU A 62 6.39 -6.74 14.30
C GLU A 62 6.19 -5.33 14.89
N GLU A 63 5.87 -4.33 14.06
CA GLU A 63 5.51 -2.96 14.48
C GLU A 63 4.00 -2.78 14.75
N GLY A 64 3.20 -3.84 14.67
CA GLY A 64 1.75 -3.78 14.85
C GLY A 64 1.02 -2.99 13.75
N ILE A 65 1.56 -2.97 12.53
CA ILE A 65 1.01 -2.24 11.39
C ILE A 65 0.13 -3.17 10.56
N ASN A 66 -1.18 -2.90 10.57
CA ASN A 66 -2.14 -3.66 9.77
C ASN A 66 -2.04 -3.31 8.28
N ILE A 67 -1.99 -4.33 7.43
CA ILE A 67 -1.99 -4.19 5.97
C ILE A 67 -3.44 -4.27 5.48
N GLN A 68 -3.93 -3.20 4.85
CA GLN A 68 -5.30 -3.11 4.34
C GLN A 68 -5.43 -3.67 2.93
N LEU A 69 -4.42 -3.43 2.08
CA LEU A 69 -4.41 -3.87 0.69
C LEU A 69 -2.98 -4.09 0.20
N ILE A 70 -2.79 -5.06 -0.68
CA ILE A 70 -1.50 -5.40 -1.28
C ILE A 70 -1.64 -5.32 -2.80
N THR A 71 -0.70 -4.64 -3.46
CA THR A 71 -0.52 -4.74 -4.91
C THR A 71 0.94 -5.03 -5.24
N THR A 72 1.17 -5.78 -6.31
CA THR A 72 2.51 -6.25 -6.68
C THR A 72 2.78 -6.06 -8.16
N SER A 73 4.03 -5.76 -8.51
CA SER A 73 4.62 -5.96 -9.83
C SER A 73 5.90 -6.79 -9.68
N GLU A 74 6.60 -7.07 -10.78
CA GLU A 74 7.84 -7.87 -10.77
C GLU A 74 8.94 -7.31 -9.87
N ILE A 75 8.97 -5.98 -9.68
CA ILE A 75 10.02 -5.29 -8.93
C ILE A 75 9.48 -4.42 -7.80
N ARG A 76 8.18 -4.51 -7.49
CA ARG A 76 7.54 -3.65 -6.47
C ARG A 76 6.46 -4.40 -5.71
N ILE A 77 6.48 -4.26 -4.39
CA ILE A 77 5.33 -4.61 -3.53
C ILE A 77 4.87 -3.32 -2.88
N THR A 78 3.58 -3.03 -2.97
CA THR A 78 2.93 -1.88 -2.35
C THR A 78 1.90 -2.37 -1.35
N CYS A 79 1.96 -1.82 -0.15
CA CYS A 79 0.95 -2.02 0.88
C CYS A 79 0.22 -0.71 1.14
N ILE A 80 -1.10 -0.81 1.33
CA ILE A 80 -1.92 0.25 1.90
C ILE A 80 -2.01 0.03 3.41
N ILE A 81 -1.68 1.06 4.18
CA ILE A 81 -1.69 1.09 5.64
C ILE A 81 -2.36 2.37 6.13
N SER A 82 -2.64 2.50 7.42
CA SER A 82 -3.09 3.78 7.98
C SER A 82 -2.00 4.85 7.87
N GLU A 83 -2.36 6.09 7.51
CA GLU A 83 -1.39 7.16 7.27
C GLU A 83 -0.52 7.46 8.51
N ASN A 84 -1.09 7.30 9.71
CA ASN A 84 -0.40 7.60 10.97
C ASN A 84 0.75 6.62 11.26
N LYS A 85 0.80 5.48 10.56
CA LYS A 85 1.85 4.46 10.69
C LYS A 85 2.96 4.58 9.64
N VAL A 86 2.87 5.54 8.72
CA VAL A 86 3.84 5.65 7.60
C VAL A 86 5.27 5.80 8.10
N LYS A 87 5.53 6.65 9.10
CA LYS A 87 6.89 6.87 9.60
C LYS A 87 7.50 5.60 10.22
N ASP A 88 6.71 4.88 11.00
CA ASP A 88 7.13 3.64 11.65
C ASP A 88 7.35 2.53 10.60
N ALA A 89 6.43 2.42 9.63
CA ALA A 89 6.53 1.48 8.54
C ALA A 89 7.79 1.69 7.70
N VAL A 90 8.09 2.94 7.31
CA VAL A 90 9.27 3.26 6.52
C VAL A 90 10.54 2.88 7.28
N ARG A 91 10.64 3.22 8.58
CA ARG A 91 11.81 2.85 9.41
C ARG A 91 11.98 1.34 9.53
N ALA A 92 10.90 0.62 9.82
CA ALA A 92 10.96 -0.83 9.97
C ALA A 92 11.35 -1.53 8.67
N LEU A 93 10.85 -1.06 7.53
CA LEU A 93 11.22 -1.59 6.23
C LEU A 93 12.67 -1.26 5.87
N HIS A 94 13.13 -0.04 6.10
CA HIS A 94 14.54 0.32 5.88
C HIS A 94 15.48 -0.56 6.70
N LYS A 95 15.18 -0.79 7.97
CA LYS A 95 15.94 -1.70 8.83
C LYS A 95 15.89 -3.14 8.35
N ALA A 96 14.71 -3.66 8.01
CA ALA A 96 14.53 -5.05 7.56
C ALA A 96 15.25 -5.35 6.24
N PHE A 97 15.41 -4.34 5.38
CA PHE A 97 16.15 -4.45 4.12
C PHE A 97 17.58 -3.90 4.21
N GLU A 98 18.08 -3.62 5.42
CA GLU A 98 19.46 -3.19 5.69
C GLU A 98 19.86 -1.93 4.89
N LEU A 99 18.90 -1.05 4.62
CA LEU A 99 19.10 0.18 3.82
C LEU A 99 19.61 1.36 4.65
N ASP A 100 19.80 1.17 5.97
CA ASP A 100 20.28 2.20 6.89
C ASP A 100 21.80 2.42 6.82
N GLY A 101 22.55 1.62 6.04
CA GLY A 101 23.96 1.90 5.77
C GLY A 101 24.73 0.78 5.07
N ASN A 102 25.06 1.02 3.78
CA ASN A 102 26.45 1.02 3.31
C ASN A 102 26.54 1.82 2.00
N ARG A 103 26.93 3.09 2.11
CA ARG A 103 27.75 3.75 1.09
C ARG A 103 29.18 3.33 1.39
N GLU A 104 29.66 2.30 0.70
CA GLU A 104 31.06 2.22 0.30
C GLU A 104 31.18 2.79 -1.12
#